data_AF-A0A7Y0R2G8-F1
#
_entry.id   AF-A0A7Y0R2G8-F1
#
_cell.length_a   1.000
_cell.length_b   1.000
_cell.length_c   1.000
_cell.angle_alpha   90.00
_cell.angle_beta   90.00
_cell.angle_gamma   90.00
#
_symmetry.space_group_name_H-M   'P 1'
#
loop_
_entity.id
_entity.type
_entity.pdbx_description
1 polymer ?
#
loop_
_entity_poly.entity_id
_entity_poly.type
_entity_poly.pdbx_seq_one_letter_code
_entity_poly.pdbx_strand_id
1 'polypeptide(L)' 'HGGFSDEDGQYEEGDLMIRDASVKHSPFTQEGEDCLCLTVLTEPMIFTQGVARIFNLFGKGLYP' A
#
# COMPACT_ATOMS: atom_id res chain seq x y z
N HIS A 1 -3.26 19.14 -3.43
CA HIS A 1 -1.96 18.48 -3.66
C HIS A 1 -2.13 17.01 -3.30
N GLY A 2 -1.37 16.09 -3.87
CA GLY A 2 -1.57 14.67 -3.61
C GLY A 2 -1.04 14.29 -2.23
N GLY A 3 -1.83 13.57 -1.44
CA GLY A 3 -1.44 13.07 -0.12
C GLY A 3 -2.28 11.86 0.28
N PHE A 4 -1.73 11.00 1.12
CA PHE A 4 -2.46 9.85 1.68
C PHE A 4 -2.10 9.65 3.15
N SER A 5 -2.95 8.92 3.87
CA SER A 5 -2.71 8.53 5.26
C SER A 5 -2.74 7.02 5.40
N ASP A 6 -2.00 6.51 6.37
CA ASP A 6 -2.06 5.14 6.83
C ASP A 6 -1.91 5.08 8.36
N GLU A 7 -1.71 3.88 8.90
CA GLU A 7 -1.58 3.61 10.33
C GLU A 7 -0.34 4.26 10.96
N ASP A 8 0.68 4.59 10.16
CA ASP A 8 1.93 5.18 10.61
C ASP A 8 1.96 6.71 10.47
N GLY A 9 1.06 7.31 9.69
CA GLY A 9 0.97 8.77 9.57
C GLY A 9 0.32 9.31 8.30
N GLN A 10 0.65 10.57 7.99
CA GLN A 10 0.21 11.29 6.80
C GLN A 10 1.43 11.62 5.94
N TYR A 11 1.27 11.50 4.62
CA TYR A 11 2.35 11.70 3.66
C TYR A 11 1.87 12.64 2.56
N GLU A 12 2.72 13.62 2.26
CA GLU A 12 2.46 14.69 1.30
C GLU A 12 3.44 14.60 0.12
N GLU A 13 3.30 15.54 -0.82
CA GLU A 13 4.17 15.64 -1.98
C GLU A 13 5.66 15.75 -1.59
N GLY A 14 6.45 14.78 -2.06
CA GLY A 14 7.90 14.72 -1.83
C GLY A 14 8.33 13.83 -0.65
N ASP A 15 7.37 13.32 0.14
CA ASP A 15 7.69 12.38 1.22
C ASP A 15 8.13 11.02 0.67
N LEU A 16 9.06 10.38 1.39
CA LEU A 16 9.59 9.06 1.07
C LEU A 16 9.24 8.07 2.17
N MET A 17 8.69 6.92 1.76
CA MET A 17 8.40 5.79 2.64
C MET A 17 9.24 4.57 2.26
N ILE A 18 9.86 3.95 3.26
CA ILE A 18 10.54 2.65 3.15
C ILE A 18 9.92 1.71 4.17
N ARG A 19 9.48 0.54 3.72
CA ARG A 19 8.80 -0.47 4.54
C ARG A 19 9.21 -1.88 4.16
N ASP A 20 9.06 -2.79 5.10
CA ASP A 20 9.26 -4.22 4.92
C ASP A 20 8.00 -5.01 5.35
N ALA A 21 8.08 -6.33 5.27
CA ALA A 21 6.95 -7.22 5.56
C ALA A 21 6.49 -7.22 7.03
N SER A 22 7.18 -6.54 7.94
CA SER A 22 6.75 -6.39 9.34
C SER A 22 5.63 -5.35 9.49
N VAL A 23 5.49 -4.44 8.53
CA VAL A 23 4.49 -3.37 8.57
C VAL A 23 3.21 -3.82 7.87
N LYS A 24 2.08 -3.57 8.54
CA LYS A 24 0.74 -3.76 8.00
C LYS A 24 0.09 -2.41 7.90
N HIS A 25 -0.29 -2.03 6.69
CA HIS A 25 -0.93 -0.74 6.46
C HIS A 25 -2.07 -0.80 5.43
N SER A 26 -2.95 0.18 5.50
CA SER A 26 -4.15 0.34 4.68
C SER A 26 -4.24 1.80 4.19
N PRO A 27 -3.45 2.19 3.16
CA PRO A 27 -3.42 3.56 2.67
C PRO A 27 -4.79 4.06 2.18
N PHE A 28 -5.12 5.31 2.50
CA PHE A 28 -6.34 5.98 2.04
C PHE A 28 -6.12 7.47 1.79
N THR A 29 -6.89 8.06 0.87
CA THR A 29 -6.91 9.51 0.62
C THR A 29 -8.10 10.16 1.31
N GLN A 30 -8.05 11.48 1.49
CA GLN A 30 -9.21 12.22 1.99
C GLN A 30 -10.34 12.24 0.95
N GLU A 31 -11.57 12.50 1.40
CA GLU A 31 -12.72 12.56 0.50
C GLU A 31 -12.55 13.66 -0.56
N GLY A 32 -12.70 13.30 -1.83
CA GLY A 32 -12.53 14.21 -2.96
C GLY A 32 -11.06 14.46 -3.36
N GLU A 33 -10.11 13.74 -2.76
CA GLU A 33 -8.69 13.83 -3.09
C GLU A 33 -8.15 12.52 -3.68
N ASP A 34 -7.18 12.65 -4.57
CA ASP A 34 -6.41 11.55 -5.17
C ASP A 34 -4.92 11.75 -4.89
N CYS A 35 -4.18 10.64 -4.81
CA CYS A 35 -2.73 10.65 -4.63
C CYS A 35 -2.06 9.74 -5.67
N LEU A 36 -1.08 10.27 -6.39
CA LEU A 36 -0.23 9.48 -7.29
C LEU A 36 1.07 9.13 -6.56
N CYS A 37 1.25 7.85 -6.27
CA CYS A 37 2.45 7.34 -5.61
C CYS A 37 3.32 6.56 -6.60
N LEU A 38 4.62 6.89 -6.67
CA LEU A 38 5.61 6.04 -7.32
C LEU A 38 6.13 5.03 -6.31
N THR A 39 5.90 3.74 -6.55
CA THR A 39 6.35 2.67 -5.66
C THR A 39 7.25 1.68 -6.40
N VAL A 40 8.22 1.14 -5.67
CA VAL A 40 9.07 0.03 -6.11
C VAL A 40 8.93 -1.08 -5.08
N LEU A 41 8.54 -2.27 -5.54
CA LEU A 41 8.35 -3.44 -4.70
C LEU A 41 9.37 -4.50 -5.08
N THR A 42 10.03 -5.08 -4.08
CA THR A 42 10.91 -6.24 -4.27
C THR A 42 10.18 -7.56 -4.05
N GLU A 43 9.05 -7.53 -3.35
CA GLU A 43 8.23 -8.71 -3.03
C GLU A 43 6.74 -8.38 -3.20
N PRO A 44 5.87 -9.39 -3.46
CA PRO A 44 4.43 -9.18 -3.57
C PRO A 44 3.78 -8.73 -2.26
N MET A 45 2.77 -7.88 -2.35
CA MET A 45 1.93 -7.51 -1.20
C MET A 45 1.07 -8.69 -0.73
N ILE A 46 0.91 -8.82 0.59
CA ILE A 46 0.08 -9.86 1.21
C ILE A 46 -1.12 -9.21 1.89
N PHE A 47 -2.33 -9.54 1.45
CA PHE A 47 -3.55 -9.09 2.10
C PHE A 47 -3.70 -9.79 3.46
N THR A 48 -3.87 -9.01 4.53
CA THR A 48 -3.92 -9.56 5.91
C THR A 48 -5.32 -9.69 6.49
N GLN A 49 -6.33 -9.05 5.88
CA GLN A 49 -7.70 -8.98 6.42
C GLN A 49 -8.77 -9.16 5.33
N GLY A 50 -9.97 -9.55 5.79
CA GLY A 50 -11.16 -9.65 4.96
C GLY A 50 -11.14 -10.72 3.87
N VAL A 51 -12.09 -10.60 2.94
CA VAL A 51 -12.23 -11.49 1.77
C VAL A 51 -11.05 -11.38 0.81
N ALA A 52 -10.31 -10.26 0.85
CA ALA A 52 -9.14 -10.03 0.01
C ALA A 52 -8.01 -11.05 0.26
N ARG A 53 -7.98 -11.69 1.44
CA ARG A 53 -7.01 -12.77 1.74
C ARG A 53 -7.06 -13.93 0.76
N ILE A 54 -8.21 -14.17 0.10
CA ILE A 54 -8.36 -15.23 -0.90
C ILE A 54 -7.44 -14.97 -2.10
N PHE A 55 -7.16 -13.71 -2.44
CA PHE A 55 -6.26 -13.38 -3.54
C PHE A 55 -4.80 -13.76 -3.30
N ASN A 56 -4.39 -13.96 -2.03
CA ASN A 56 -3.05 -14.44 -1.70
C ASN A 56 -2.77 -15.86 -2.25
N LEU A 57 -3.81 -16.66 -2.54
CA LEU A 57 -3.66 -17.99 -3.14
C LEU A 57 -3.20 -17.94 -4.60
N PHE A 58 -3.48 -16.84 -5.30
CA PHE A 58 -3.17 -16.66 -6.72
C PHE A 58 -1.93 -15.79 -6.97
N GLY A 59 -1.44 -15.08 -5.94
CA GLY A 59 -0.33 -14.14 -6.08
C GLY A 59 1.01 -14.78 -6.45
N LYS A 60 1.29 -16.02 -6.03
CA LYS A 60 2.60 -16.67 -6.23
C LYS A 60 2.96 -17.00 -7.69
N GLY A 61 2.06 -16.81 -8.66
CA GLY A 61 2.33 -17.07 -10.08
C GLY A 61 1.95 -15.93 -11.03
N LEU A 62 1.48 -14.79 -10.50
CA LEU A 62 0.97 -13.67 -11.31
C LEU A 62 1.92 -12.46 -11.37
N TYR A 63 2.84 -12.37 -10.42
CA TYR A 63 3.87 -11.33 -10.38
C TYR A 63 5.20 -11.98 -10.80
N PRO A 64 5.91 -11.46 -11.83
CA PRO A 64 7.23 -11.95 -12.19
C PRO A 64 8.26 -11.74 -11.08
#